data_AF-W1Y1L1-F1
#
_entry.id   AF-W1Y1L1-F1
#
_cell.length_a   1.000
_cell.length_b   1.000
_cell.length_c   1.000
_cell.angle_alpha   90.00
_cell.angle_beta   90.00
_cell.angle_gamma   90.00
#
_symmetry.space_group_name_H-M   'P 1'
#
loop_
_entity.id
_entity.type
_entity.pdbx_description
1 polymer ?
#
loop_
_entity_poly.entity_id
_entity_poly.type
_entity_poly.pdbx_seq_one_letter_code
_entity_poly.pdbx_strand_id
1 'polypeptide(L)'
;DLIRGDSVNGRKIDQFIRGVRLDRDKVESFDKYPFSLRSVREMDRIVFHPNVTFIVGENGSGKSTILEAIATAYGFNPEGGTKNFNFSTSDTHSCLYNFITVVKGAKMPKDGFFLRAESFYNVATNIDELSKEIPGDFLKS
;
A
#
# COMPACT_ATOMS: atom_id res chain seq x y z
N ASP A 1 13.08 -28.55 11.82
CA ASP A 1 13.77 -27.79 12.86
C ASP A 1 13.16 -26.42 13.11
N LEU A 2 12.61 -26.28 14.31
CA LEU A 2 12.44 -25.07 15.13
C LEU A 2 12.00 -23.75 14.44
N ILE A 3 10.69 -23.52 14.39
CA ILE A 3 10.09 -22.18 14.37
C ILE A 3 10.44 -21.51 15.71
N ARG A 4 11.61 -20.88 15.80
CA ARG A 4 11.92 -19.99 16.92
C ARG A 4 11.08 -18.73 16.76
N GLY A 5 10.25 -18.47 17.76
CA GLY A 5 9.51 -17.23 17.87
C GLY A 5 10.47 -16.05 17.86
N ASP A 6 10.40 -15.26 16.80
CA ASP A 6 11.05 -13.95 16.73
C ASP A 6 10.44 -13.07 17.82
N SER A 7 11.08 -13.01 18.99
CA SER A 7 10.77 -12.04 20.04
C SER A 7 11.92 -11.05 20.08
N VAL A 8 11.68 -9.81 19.64
CA VAL A 8 12.53 -8.68 19.97
C VAL A 8 11.92 -8.05 21.23
N ASN A 9 12.62 -8.14 22.36
CA ASN A 9 12.24 -7.57 23.66
C ASN A 9 10.91 -8.06 24.27
N GLY A 10 10.56 -9.34 24.12
CA GLY A 10 9.39 -9.93 24.81
C GLY A 10 8.02 -9.38 24.36
N ARG A 11 7.98 -8.55 23.32
CA ARG A 11 6.73 -8.10 22.69
C ARG A 11 6.30 -9.11 21.64
N LYS A 12 5.06 -9.57 21.76
CA LYS A 12 4.37 -10.40 20.76
C LYS A 12 4.36 -9.65 19.42
N ILE A 13 4.90 -10.25 18.36
CA ILE A 13 4.90 -9.63 17.02
C ILE A 13 3.49 -9.78 16.43
N ASP A 14 2.61 -8.82 16.71
CA ASP A 14 1.24 -8.77 16.19
C ASP A 14 1.11 -7.94 14.89
N GLN A 15 2.23 -7.51 14.31
CA GLN A 15 2.26 -6.80 13.01
C GLN A 15 1.69 -7.67 11.88
N PHE A 16 0.81 -7.10 11.06
CA PHE A 16 0.36 -7.76 9.81
C PHE A 16 1.42 -7.71 8.71
N ILE A 17 2.18 -6.60 8.65
CA ILE A 17 3.29 -6.39 7.72
C ILE A 17 4.51 -5.96 8.54
N ARG A 18 5.60 -6.72 8.41
CA ARG A 18 6.87 -6.49 9.12
C ARG A 18 7.87 -5.68 8.29
N GLY A 19 7.68 -5.64 6.98
CA GLY A 19 8.56 -4.91 6.07
C GLY A 19 8.33 -5.27 4.62
N VAL A 20 9.20 -4.72 3.77
CA VAL A 20 9.27 -5.00 2.34
C VAL A 20 10.74 -5.12 1.93
N ARG A 21 11.03 -5.96 0.94
CA ARG A 21 12.35 -6.00 0.30
C ARG A 21 12.20 -5.91 -1.21
N LEU A 22 13.20 -5.36 -1.88
CA LEU A 22 13.33 -5.42 -3.32
C LEU A 22 13.97 -6.76 -3.72
N ASP A 23 13.35 -7.49 -4.63
CA ASP A 23 13.91 -8.69 -5.24
C ASP A 23 14.91 -8.25 -6.33
N ARG A 24 16.05 -7.68 -5.90
CA ARG A 24 17.03 -7.03 -6.79
C ARG A 24 17.54 -7.94 -7.91
N ASP A 25 17.64 -9.24 -7.65
CA ASP A 25 18.07 -10.24 -8.64
C ASP A 25 17.12 -10.39 -9.84
N LYS A 26 15.86 -9.95 -9.70
CA LYS A 26 14.87 -9.93 -10.79
C LYS A 26 14.94 -8.66 -11.63
N VAL A 27 15.66 -7.62 -11.18
CA VAL A 27 15.68 -6.31 -11.83
C VAL A 27 16.71 -6.30 -12.96
N GLU A 28 16.22 -6.21 -14.20
CA GLU A 28 17.09 -6.18 -15.39
C GLU A 28 17.95 -4.90 -15.48
N SER A 29 17.40 -3.75 -15.07
CA SER A 29 18.09 -2.46 -15.14
C SER A 29 17.53 -1.49 -14.12
N PHE A 30 18.44 -0.84 -13.38
CA PHE A 30 18.10 0.23 -12.44
C PHE A 30 17.98 1.61 -13.12
N ASP A 31 18.18 1.71 -14.44
CA ASP A 31 18.06 2.97 -15.18
C ASP A 31 16.67 3.20 -15.77
N LYS A 32 15.78 2.20 -15.66
CA LYS A 32 14.40 2.27 -16.12
C LYS A 32 13.45 2.53 -14.95
N TYR A 33 12.40 3.30 -15.20
CA TYR A 33 11.28 3.41 -14.27
C TYR A 33 10.66 2.00 -14.05
N PRO A 34 10.26 1.64 -12.82
CA PRO A 34 10.32 2.41 -11.57
C PRO A 34 11.66 2.31 -10.81
N PHE A 35 12.60 1.48 -11.26
CA PHE A 35 13.86 1.19 -10.57
C PHE A 35 14.87 2.33 -10.57
N SER A 36 14.72 3.31 -11.48
CA SER A 36 15.51 4.54 -11.51
C SER A 36 15.10 5.57 -10.46
N LEU A 37 13.93 5.41 -9.84
CA LEU A 37 13.53 6.25 -8.70
C LEU A 37 14.52 6.05 -7.55
N ARG A 38 15.01 7.15 -6.99
CA ARG A 38 16.04 7.14 -5.93
C ARG A 38 15.68 6.20 -4.78
N SER A 39 14.46 6.32 -4.25
CA SER A 39 13.99 5.51 -3.13
C SER A 39 13.87 4.02 -3.50
N VAL A 40 13.65 3.66 -4.76
CA VAL A 40 13.59 2.26 -5.20
C VAL A 40 15.00 1.71 -5.43
N ARG A 41 15.86 2.49 -6.10
CA ARG A 41 17.25 2.12 -6.42
C ARG A 41 18.06 1.83 -5.16
N GLU A 42 17.94 2.70 -4.16
CA GLU A 42 18.66 2.62 -2.88
C GLU A 42 18.01 1.62 -1.90
N MET A 43 16.77 1.16 -2.16
CA MET A 43 16.08 0.22 -1.29
C MET A 43 16.60 -1.21 -1.47
N ASP A 44 17.11 -1.78 -0.38
CA ASP A 44 17.29 -3.22 -0.25
C ASP A 44 16.12 -3.82 0.56
N ARG A 45 16.02 -3.42 1.83
CA ARG A 45 14.93 -3.81 2.73
C ARG A 45 14.49 -2.64 3.60
N ILE A 46 13.17 -2.49 3.75
CA ILE A 46 12.55 -1.59 4.72
C ILE A 46 11.93 -2.45 5.82
N VAL A 47 12.36 -2.24 7.06
CA VAL A 47 11.74 -2.85 8.24
C VAL A 47 10.74 -1.86 8.81
N PHE A 48 9.50 -2.29 8.99
CA PHE A 48 8.44 -1.45 9.54
C PHE A 48 8.43 -1.49 11.06
N HIS A 49 8.20 -0.33 11.65
CA HIS A 49 7.95 -0.22 13.08
C HIS A 49 6.58 -0.85 13.43
N PRO A 50 6.42 -1.49 14.60
CA PRO A 50 5.18 -2.19 14.99
C PRO A 50 3.92 -1.32 15.10
N ASN A 51 4.09 -0.01 15.24
CA ASN A 51 2.98 0.92 15.33
C ASN A 51 2.81 1.70 14.02
N VAL A 52 3.67 2.70 13.77
CA VAL A 52 3.60 3.57 12.59
C VAL A 52 4.99 3.72 11.98
N THR A 53 5.07 3.65 10.65
CA THR A 53 6.28 3.95 9.88
C THR A 53 6.03 5.14 8.98
N PHE A 54 6.92 6.12 9.00
CA PHE A 54 6.87 7.29 8.11
C PHE A 54 7.91 7.12 7.00
N ILE A 55 7.49 7.28 5.75
CA ILE A 55 8.39 7.35 4.58
C ILE A 55 8.48 8.82 4.18
N VAL A 56 9.67 9.42 4.37
CA VAL A 56 9.94 10.84 4.10
C VAL A 56 11.04 10.99 3.05
N GLY A 57 11.02 12.09 2.29
CA GLY A 57 11.98 12.34 1.22
C GLY A 57 11.45 13.35 0.20
N GLU A 58 12.28 13.70 -0.77
CA GLU A 58 11.99 14.70 -1.81
C GLU A 58 10.81 14.31 -2.71
N ASN A 59 10.12 15.31 -3.26
CA ASN A 59 9.08 15.07 -4.26
C ASN A 59 9.68 14.39 -5.50
N GLY A 60 8.98 13.39 -6.03
CA GLY A 60 9.50 12.57 -7.14
C GLY A 60 10.50 11.48 -6.74
N SER A 61 10.88 11.32 -5.46
CA SER A 61 11.87 10.30 -5.07
C SER A 61 11.36 8.85 -5.18
N GLY A 62 10.05 8.64 -5.33
CA GLY A 62 9.41 7.32 -5.46
C GLY A 62 8.67 6.82 -4.22
N LYS A 63 8.40 7.68 -3.23
CA LYS A 63 7.68 7.32 -1.99
C LYS A 63 6.29 6.72 -2.26
N SER A 64 5.48 7.40 -3.05
CA SER A 64 4.13 6.93 -3.42
C SER A 64 4.20 5.64 -4.21
N THR A 65 5.17 5.51 -5.12
CA THR A 65 5.39 4.29 -5.92
C THR A 65 5.72 3.08 -5.04
N ILE A 66 6.52 3.24 -3.99
CA ILE A 66 6.79 2.16 -3.02
C ILE A 66 5.52 1.79 -2.26
N LEU A 67 4.76 2.80 -1.81
CA LEU A 67 3.54 2.57 -1.02
C LEU A 67 2.45 1.86 -1.85
N GLU A 68 2.25 2.29 -3.10
CA GLU A 68 1.39 1.63 -4.08
C GLU A 68 1.84 0.18 -4.31
N ALA A 69 3.13 -0.04 -4.56
CA ALA A 69 3.66 -1.38 -4.77
C ALA A 69 3.37 -2.29 -3.57
N ILE A 70 3.59 -1.83 -2.34
CA ILE A 70 3.28 -2.58 -1.11
C ILE A 70 1.78 -2.90 -1.06
N ALA A 71 0.92 -1.93 -1.33
CA ALA A 71 -0.53 -2.11 -1.31
C ALA A 71 -0.99 -3.15 -2.34
N THR A 72 -0.53 -3.03 -3.59
CA THR A 72 -0.83 -3.96 -4.69
C THR A 72 -0.30 -5.36 -4.40
N ALA A 73 0.96 -5.49 -3.96
CA ALA A 73 1.55 -6.78 -3.59
C ALA A 73 0.84 -7.44 -2.39
N TYR A 74 0.16 -6.65 -1.54
CA TYR A 74 -0.67 -7.14 -0.44
C TYR A 74 -2.11 -7.48 -0.87
N GLY A 75 -2.50 -7.15 -2.10
CA GLY A 75 -3.83 -7.41 -2.67
C GLY A 75 -4.84 -6.28 -2.48
N PHE A 76 -4.39 -5.04 -2.30
CA PHE A 76 -5.26 -3.86 -2.37
C PHE A 76 -5.30 -3.28 -3.78
N ASN A 77 -6.36 -2.53 -4.09
CA ASN A 77 -6.39 -1.70 -5.29
C ASN A 77 -5.37 -0.55 -5.16
N PRO A 78 -4.46 -0.34 -6.14
CA PRO A 78 -3.50 0.77 -6.12
C PRO A 78 -4.14 2.17 -6.08
N GLU A 79 -5.39 2.34 -6.49
CA GLU A 79 -6.15 3.59 -6.36
C GLU A 79 -6.72 3.83 -4.95
N GLY A 80 -6.53 2.88 -4.03
CA GLY A 80 -7.08 2.89 -2.68
C GLY A 80 -8.37 2.09 -2.55
N GLY A 81 -8.79 1.88 -1.30
CA GLY A 81 -9.99 1.10 -0.98
C GLY A 81 -9.72 -0.23 -0.28
N THR A 82 -10.76 -1.07 -0.22
CA THR A 82 -10.70 -2.43 0.33
C THR A 82 -10.17 -3.43 -0.71
N LYS A 83 -10.05 -4.70 -0.32
CA LYS A 83 -9.57 -5.79 -1.19
C LYS A 83 -10.62 -6.33 -2.18
N ASN A 84 -11.79 -5.70 -2.35
CA ASN A 84 -12.79 -6.17 -3.32
C ASN A 84 -12.39 -5.77 -4.74
N PHE A 85 -11.79 -6.73 -5.44
CA PHE A 85 -11.19 -6.60 -6.77
C PHE A 85 -12.20 -6.31 -7.89
N ASN A 86 -11.84 -5.38 -8.78
CA ASN A 86 -11.78 -5.65 -10.21
C ASN A 86 -10.61 -4.85 -10.81
N PHE A 87 -9.60 -5.54 -11.34
CA PHE A 87 -8.42 -4.91 -11.95
C PHE A 87 -8.76 -4.51 -13.38
N SER A 88 -8.94 -3.21 -13.62
CA SER A 88 -9.04 -2.64 -14.96
C SER A 88 -8.32 -1.29 -15.05
N THR A 89 -7.06 -1.25 -14.66
CA THR A 89 -6.13 -0.12 -14.89
C THR A 89 -4.68 -0.62 -14.90
N SER A 90 -4.37 -1.55 -15.82
CA SER A 90 -3.01 -2.09 -15.96
C SER A 90 -1.97 -1.07 -16.50
N ASP A 91 -2.42 0.09 -16.99
CA ASP A 91 -1.54 0.98 -17.76
C ASP A 91 -0.94 2.16 -16.98
N THR A 92 -1.50 2.53 -15.81
CA THR A 92 -1.04 3.73 -15.07
C THR A 92 -0.16 3.41 -13.86
N HIS A 93 -0.20 2.17 -13.34
CA HIS A 93 0.53 1.81 -12.12
C HIS A 93 1.91 1.22 -12.39
N SER A 94 2.83 1.51 -11.49
CA SER A 94 4.18 0.98 -11.51
C SER A 94 4.21 -0.56 -11.45
N CYS A 95 5.05 -1.18 -12.26
CA CYS A 95 5.28 -2.63 -12.22
C CYS A 95 6.05 -3.10 -10.97
N LEU A 96 6.47 -2.19 -10.08
CA LEU A 96 7.30 -2.47 -8.90
C LEU A 96 6.72 -3.55 -7.99
N TYR A 97 5.40 -3.71 -7.92
CA TYR A 97 4.75 -4.73 -7.08
C TYR A 97 5.18 -6.16 -7.42
N ASN A 98 5.59 -6.43 -8.66
CA ASN A 98 6.10 -7.73 -9.12
C ASN A 98 7.54 -8.01 -8.66
N PHE A 99 8.25 -6.98 -8.20
CA PHE A 99 9.66 -7.03 -7.84
C PHE A 99 9.89 -6.82 -6.35
N ILE A 100 8.82 -6.76 -5.54
CA ILE A 100 8.96 -6.65 -4.09
C ILE A 100 8.37 -7.87 -3.40
N THR A 101 9.01 -8.25 -2.29
CA THR A 101 8.46 -9.23 -1.36
C THR A 101 7.96 -8.50 -0.11
N VAL A 102 6.65 -8.56 0.16
CA VAL A 102 6.08 -8.08 1.42
C VAL A 102 6.30 -9.12 2.52
N VAL A 103 7.05 -8.73 3.56
CA VAL A 103 7.30 -9.58 4.73
C VAL A 103 6.09 -9.53 5.64
N LYS A 104 5.22 -10.55 5.57
CA LYS A 104 4.03 -10.66 6.43
C LYS A 104 4.40 -11.08 7.85
N GLY A 105 3.56 -10.72 8.82
CA GLY A 105 3.62 -11.30 10.17
C GLY A 105 2.81 -12.58 10.29
N ALA A 106 2.78 -13.15 11.50
CA ALA A 106 2.09 -14.42 11.76
C ALA A 106 0.56 -14.27 11.76
N LYS A 107 0.06 -13.08 12.08
CA LYS A 107 -1.38 -12.78 12.09
C LYS A 107 -1.80 -12.33 10.70
N MET A 108 -2.93 -12.87 10.22
CA MET A 108 -3.58 -12.40 8.99
C MET A 108 -4.74 -11.46 9.36
N PRO A 109 -4.82 -10.27 8.75
CA PRO A 109 -5.94 -9.38 8.99
C PRO A 109 -7.21 -9.90 8.29
N LYS A 110 -8.37 -9.72 8.92
CA LYS A 110 -9.68 -10.10 8.34
C LYS A 110 -10.12 -9.11 7.26
N ASP A 111 -9.77 -7.85 7.47
CA ASP A 111 -10.11 -6.70 6.65
C ASP A 111 -8.93 -5.71 6.59
N GLY A 112 -9.03 -4.73 5.71
CA GLY A 112 -8.03 -3.68 5.60
C GLY A 112 -8.40 -2.66 4.54
N PHE A 113 -7.69 -1.54 4.54
CA PHE A 113 -7.94 -0.43 3.64
C PHE A 113 -6.62 0.23 3.24
N PHE A 114 -6.47 0.57 1.96
CA PHE A 114 -5.39 1.41 1.47
C PHE A 114 -5.89 2.85 1.30
N LEU A 115 -5.37 3.77 2.12
CA LEU A 115 -5.77 5.18 2.10
C LEU A 115 -4.89 5.98 1.13
N ARG A 116 -5.55 6.73 0.25
CA ARG A 116 -4.93 7.69 -0.66
C ARG A 116 -5.57 9.06 -0.45
N ALA A 117 -4.75 10.10 -0.36
CA ALA A 117 -5.25 11.47 -0.18
C ALA A 117 -6.01 11.98 -1.41
N GLU A 118 -5.58 11.60 -2.61
CA GLU A 118 -6.24 11.97 -3.87
C GLU A 118 -7.62 11.33 -4.03
N SER A 119 -7.78 10.06 -3.62
CA SER A 119 -9.08 9.36 -3.65
C SER A 119 -10.05 9.86 -2.57
N PHE A 120 -9.54 10.48 -1.50
CA PHE A 120 -10.36 11.05 -0.44
C PHE A 120 -11.22 12.22 -0.94
N TYR A 121 -10.72 12.99 -1.91
CA TYR A 121 -11.50 14.03 -2.58
C TYR A 121 -12.69 13.42 -3.33
N ASN A 122 -12.49 12.33 -4.08
CA ASN A 122 -13.57 11.67 -4.82
C ASN A 122 -14.68 11.13 -3.90
N VAL A 123 -14.34 10.60 -2.72
CA VAL A 123 -15.35 10.13 -1.76
C VAL A 123 -16.14 11.31 -1.18
N ALA A 124 -15.48 12.41 -0.82
CA ALA A 124 -16.15 13.62 -0.35
C ALA A 124 -17.08 14.20 -1.42
N THR A 125 -16.63 14.25 -2.67
CA THR A 125 -17.46 14.69 -3.81
C THR A 125 -18.65 13.76 -4.04
N ASN A 126 -18.47 12.43 -3.97
CA ASN A 126 -19.57 11.48 -4.08
C ASN A 126 -20.61 11.65 -2.95
N ILE A 127 -20.17 11.91 -1.72
CA ILE A 127 -21.10 12.19 -0.60
C ILE A 127 -21.89 13.49 -0.86
N ASP A 128 -21.22 14.53 -1.36
CA ASP A 128 -21.88 15.78 -1.73
C ASP A 128 -22.85 15.61 -2.91
N GLU A 129 -22.55 14.74 -3.87
CA GLU A 129 -23.42 14.42 -5.01
C GLU A 129 -24.63 13.56 -4.60
N LEU A 130 -24.44 12.51 -3.78
CA LEU A 130 -25.53 11.74 -3.18
C LEU A 130 -26.44 12.60 -2.30
N SER A 131 -25.91 13.64 -1.65
CA SER A 131 -26.72 14.60 -0.88
C SER A 131 -27.61 15.48 -1.76
N LYS A 132 -27.25 15.67 -3.05
CA LYS A 132 -28.04 16.42 -4.04
C LYS A 132 -29.08 15.56 -4.74
N GLU A 133 -28.92 14.24 -4.74
CA GLU A 133 -29.86 13.29 -5.36
C GLU A 133 -30.94 12.75 -4.42
N ILE A 134 -30.93 13.07 -3.12
CA ILE A 134 -32.08 12.83 -2.23
C ILE A 134 -33.03 14.02 -2.39
N PRO A 135 -34.16 13.91 -3.12
CA PRO A 135 -35.15 14.97 -3.15
C PRO A 135 -35.74 15.06 -1.74
N GLY A 136 -35.69 16.24 -1.13
CA GLY A 136 -36.23 16.53 0.19
C GLY A 136 -37.76 16.52 0.26
N ASP A 137 -38.42 15.52 -0.33
CA ASP A 137 -39.88 15.45 -0.44
C ASP A 137 -40.52 14.26 0.31
N PHE A 138 -39.73 13.52 1.11
CA PHE A 138 -40.25 12.46 2.00
C PHE A 138 -40.47 12.90 3.46
N LEU A 139 -40.38 14.20 3.76
CA LEU A 139 -40.54 14.75 5.12
C LEU A 139 -41.71 15.72 5.27
N LYS A 140 -42.79 15.55 4.48
CA LYS A 140 -44.08 16.20 4.75
C LYS A 140 -45.22 15.19 4.62
N SER A 141 -45.60 14.59 5.74
CA SER A 141 -46.93 14.05 6.00
C SER A 141 -47.31 14.35 7.44
#